data_AF-A0A1A3P6F5-F1
#
_entry.id   AF-A0A1A3P6F5-F1
#
_cell.length_a   1.000
_cell.length_b   1.000
_cell.length_c   1.000
_cell.angle_alpha   90.00
_cell.angle_beta   90.00
_cell.angle_gamma   90.00
#
_symmetry.space_group_name_H-M   'P 1'
#
loop_
_entity.id
_entity.type
_entity.pdbx_description
1 polymer ?
#
loop_
_entity_poly.entity_id
_entity_poly.type
_entity_poly.pdbx_seq_one_letter_code
_entity_poly.pdbx_strand_id
1 'polypeptide(L)'
;MAHRTPIRHGEILLLPIDATPNGTSAQVTSCIVGHSESGHHHVLESDDVFEQIVAANGDLFVDLDRPTPLRHHKTHQQHREIVVPAGAWKVIRKTEFDVRSSVAPRRVVAD
;
A
#
# COMPACT_ATOMS: atom_id res chain seq x y z
N MET A 1 -18.59 -9.73 -9.64
CA MET A 1 -17.67 -9.07 -8.69
C MET A 1 -17.49 -7.64 -9.14
N ALA A 2 -17.62 -6.65 -8.25
CA ALA A 2 -17.37 -5.26 -8.63
C ALA A 2 -15.87 -5.11 -8.97
N HIS A 3 -15.57 -4.51 -10.12
CA HIS A 3 -14.19 -4.20 -10.49
C HIS A 3 -13.67 -3.11 -9.54
N ARG A 4 -12.80 -3.50 -8.61
CA ARG A 4 -12.07 -2.57 -7.75
C ARG A 4 -11.02 -1.87 -8.61
N THR A 5 -10.88 -0.55 -8.45
CA THR A 5 -9.86 0.24 -9.13
C THR A 5 -8.69 0.49 -8.18
N PRO A 6 -7.45 0.62 -8.68
CA PRO A 6 -6.31 1.01 -7.84
C PRO A 6 -6.56 2.32 -7.08
N ILE A 7 -6.23 2.35 -5.80
CA ILE A 7 -6.40 3.53 -4.94
C ILE A 7 -5.02 4.13 -4.65
N ARG A 8 -4.82 5.39 -5.04
CA ARG A 8 -3.61 6.14 -4.72
C ARG A 8 -3.89 7.12 -3.58
N HIS A 9 -3.03 7.12 -2.55
CA HIS A 9 -3.12 8.08 -1.45
C HIS A 9 -1.71 8.42 -0.93
N GLY A 10 -1.27 9.66 -1.12
CA GLY A 10 0.10 10.06 -0.75
C GLY A 10 1.17 9.19 -1.43
N GLU A 11 2.03 8.60 -0.62
CA GLU A 11 3.10 7.68 -1.03
C GLU A 11 2.67 6.22 -1.21
N ILE A 12 1.38 5.90 -1.06
CA ILE A 12 0.89 4.53 -1.25
C ILE A 12 0.04 4.38 -2.52
N LEU A 13 0.07 3.16 -3.06
CA LEU A 13 -0.85 2.65 -4.06
C LEU A 13 -1.37 1.29 -3.56
N LEU A 14 -2.68 1.20 -3.35
CA LEU A 14 -3.38 -0.06 -3.11
C LEU A 14 -3.83 -0.62 -4.46
N LEU A 15 -3.23 -1.74 -4.86
CA LEU A 15 -3.57 -2.44 -6.09
C LEU A 15 -4.50 -3.61 -5.74
N PRO A 16 -5.73 -3.67 -6.30
CA PRO A 16 -6.62 -4.79 -6.03
C PRO A 16 -6.05 -6.07 -6.64
N ILE A 17 -6.17 -7.17 -5.91
CA ILE A 17 -5.78 -8.50 -6.37
C ILE A 17 -6.93 -9.48 -6.13
N ASP A 18 -6.91 -10.60 -6.85
CA ASP A 18 -7.98 -11.61 -6.76
C ASP A 18 -7.85 -12.48 -5.51
N ALA A 19 -6.63 -12.77 -5.07
CA ALA A 19 -6.33 -13.54 -3.87
C ALA A 19 -4.99 -13.11 -3.27
N THR A 20 -4.88 -13.19 -1.94
CA THR A 20 -3.62 -12.95 -1.23
C THR A 20 -2.64 -14.11 -1.48
N PRO A 21 -1.33 -13.82 -1.61
CA PRO A 21 -0.33 -14.88 -1.70
C PRO A 21 -0.11 -15.55 -0.34
N ASN A 22 0.50 -16.74 -0.35
CA ASN A 22 1.01 -17.34 0.87
C ASN A 22 2.09 -16.44 1.51
N GLY A 23 2.08 -16.38 2.84
CA GLY A 23 3.02 -15.58 3.61
C GLY A 23 2.79 -15.72 5.11
N THR A 24 3.50 -14.91 5.88
CA THR A 24 3.20 -14.76 7.30
C THR A 24 1.98 -13.87 7.43
N SER A 25 0.89 -14.40 7.99
CA SER A 25 -0.33 -13.63 8.20
C SER A 25 -0.60 -13.33 9.68
N ALA A 26 -1.27 -12.20 9.92
CA ALA A 26 -1.70 -11.74 11.22
C ALA A 26 -3.09 -11.12 11.12
N GLN A 27 -3.94 -11.38 12.11
CA GLN A 27 -5.23 -10.72 12.27
C GLN A 27 -5.01 -9.41 13.04
N VAL A 28 -5.34 -8.28 12.43
CA VAL A 28 -5.07 -6.95 12.97
C VAL A 28 -6.29 -6.04 12.81
N THR A 29 -6.41 -5.04 13.68
CA THR A 29 -7.39 -3.94 13.55
C THR A 29 -6.74 -2.67 13.00
N SER A 30 -5.40 -2.63 12.93
CA SER A 30 -4.61 -1.50 12.45
C SER A 30 -3.42 -2.00 11.64
N CYS A 31 -3.18 -1.43 10.47
CA CYS A 31 -2.06 -1.77 9.59
C CYS A 31 -1.46 -0.51 8.96
N ILE A 32 -0.18 -0.23 9.26
CA ILE A 32 0.57 0.83 8.59
C ILE A 32 0.92 0.40 7.18
N VAL A 33 0.30 1.05 6.19
CA VAL A 33 0.50 0.74 4.76
C VAL A 33 1.50 1.69 4.11
N GLY A 34 1.77 2.85 4.70
CA GLY A 34 2.76 3.81 4.21
C GLY A 34 3.34 4.69 5.31
N HIS A 35 4.56 5.16 5.08
CA HIS A 35 5.24 6.14 5.90
C HIS A 35 5.66 7.30 5.00
N SER A 36 5.37 8.52 5.44
CA SER A 36 5.78 9.72 4.71
C SER A 36 7.14 10.19 5.16
N GLU A 37 7.85 10.84 4.26
CA GLU A 37 9.11 11.53 4.54
C GLU A 37 8.95 12.62 5.61
N SER A 38 7.74 13.21 5.71
CA SER A 38 7.41 14.23 6.72
C SER A 38 7.05 13.67 8.11
N GLY A 39 7.09 12.35 8.31
CA GLY A 39 6.94 11.73 9.63
C GLY A 39 5.52 11.34 10.07
N HIS A 40 4.56 11.21 9.15
CA HIS A 40 3.23 10.64 9.42
C HIS A 40 3.01 9.27 8.75
N HIS A 41 2.01 8.53 9.21
CA HIS A 41 1.64 7.20 8.69
C HIS A 41 0.31 7.23 7.93
N HIS A 42 0.23 6.40 6.88
CA HIS A 42 -1.04 5.95 6.30
C HIS A 42 -1.41 4.62 6.92
N VAL A 43 -2.58 4.58 7.54
CA VAL A 43 -2.98 3.44 8.38
C VAL A 43 -4.38 3.00 7.98
N LEU A 44 -4.53 1.70 7.67
CA LEU A 44 -5.84 1.06 7.60
C LEU A 44 -6.29 0.75 9.02
N GLU A 45 -7.44 1.28 9.44
CA GLU A 45 -7.96 1.11 10.79
C GLU A 45 -9.44 0.72 10.75
N SER A 46 -9.78 -0.30 11.54
CA SER A 46 -11.13 -0.87 11.63
C SER A 46 -11.37 -1.32 13.07
N ASP A 47 -12.62 -1.21 13.53
CA ASP A 47 -13.02 -1.79 14.83
C ASP A 47 -12.99 -3.32 14.82
N ASP A 48 -12.99 -3.90 13.62
CA ASP A 48 -12.95 -5.33 13.39
C ASP A 48 -11.65 -5.76 12.73
N VAL A 49 -11.27 -7.01 13.01
CA VAL A 49 -10.05 -7.61 12.48
C VAL A 49 -10.13 -7.78 10.96
N PHE A 50 -8.97 -7.69 10.33
CA PHE A 50 -8.71 -8.02 8.94
C PHE A 50 -7.33 -8.66 8.82
N GLU A 51 -7.04 -9.30 7.69
CA GLU A 51 -5.79 -10.02 7.53
C GLU A 51 -4.69 -9.09 6.98
N GLN A 52 -3.54 -9.07 7.65
CA GLN A 52 -2.28 -8.53 7.14
C GLN A 52 -1.39 -9.71 6.72
N ILE A 53 -0.83 -9.68 5.51
CA ILE A 53 0.03 -10.73 4.98
C ILE A 53 1.35 -10.13 4.51
N VAL A 54 2.47 -10.68 4.99
CA VAL A 54 3.81 -10.41 4.47
C VAL A 54 4.28 -11.62 3.67
N ALA A 55 4.39 -11.47 2.36
CA ALA A 55 4.87 -12.54 1.48
C ALA A 55 6.38 -12.78 1.65
N ALA A 56 6.87 -13.91 1.17
CA ALA A 56 8.29 -14.29 1.29
C ALA A 56 9.27 -13.29 0.64
N ASN A 57 8.81 -12.51 -0.34
CA ASN A 57 9.59 -11.45 -0.99
C ASN A 57 9.55 -10.11 -0.23
N GLY A 58 8.88 -10.04 0.93
CA GLY A 58 8.72 -8.84 1.73
C GLY A 58 7.58 -7.92 1.29
N ASP A 59 6.82 -8.27 0.23
CA ASP A 59 5.65 -7.52 -0.17
C ASP A 59 4.55 -7.60 0.90
N LEU A 60 3.89 -6.47 1.13
CA LEU A 60 2.78 -6.34 2.06
C LEU A 60 1.43 -6.42 1.33
N PHE A 61 0.52 -7.21 1.89
CA PHE A 61 -0.85 -7.37 1.43
C PHE A 61 -1.82 -7.23 2.61
N VAL A 62 -3.05 -6.87 2.29
CA VAL A 62 -4.16 -6.89 3.25
C VAL A 62 -5.38 -7.55 2.61
N ASP A 63 -6.13 -8.32 3.38
CA ASP A 63 -7.47 -8.78 3.00
C ASP A 63 -8.50 -8.16 3.93
N LEU A 64 -9.38 -7.33 3.35
CA LEU A 64 -10.33 -6.52 4.09
C LEU A 64 -11.72 -7.14 3.99
N ASP A 65 -12.26 -7.63 5.10
CA ASP A 65 -13.60 -8.22 5.12
C ASP A 65 -14.71 -7.20 4.86
N ARG A 66 -14.42 -5.90 5.06
CA ARG A 66 -15.37 -4.79 4.92
C ARG A 66 -14.68 -3.55 4.34
N PRO A 67 -15.45 -2.53 3.92
CA PRO A 67 -14.87 -1.23 3.60
C PRO A 67 -14.13 -0.64 4.82
N THR A 68 -12.84 -0.39 4.69
CA THR A 68 -11.96 0.03 5.80
C THR A 68 -11.40 1.44 5.56
N PRO A 69 -11.53 2.37 6.51
CA PRO A 69 -10.90 3.68 6.44
C PRO A 69 -9.38 3.59 6.33
N LEU A 70 -8.83 4.29 5.34
CA LEU A 70 -7.42 4.63 5.25
C LEU A 70 -7.23 6.03 5.85
N ARG A 71 -6.69 6.07 7.07
CA ARG A 71 -6.46 7.30 7.82
C ARG A 71 -5.06 7.82 7.61
N HIS A 72 -4.99 9.15 7.57
CA HIS A 72 -3.76 9.91 7.46
C HIS A 72 -3.49 10.61 8.78
N HIS A 73 -2.61 10.06 9.60
CA HIS A 73 -2.34 10.58 10.95
C HIS A 73 -1.40 11.80 10.92
N LYS A 74 -1.89 12.94 10.42
CA LYS A 74 -1.19 14.23 10.47
C LYS A 74 -1.83 15.14 11.51
N THR A 75 -1.03 15.76 12.38
CA THR A 75 -1.49 16.53 13.55
C THR A 75 -2.21 17.85 13.21
N HIS A 76 -2.03 18.44 12.03
CA HIS A 76 -2.51 19.81 11.73
C HIS A 76 -3.34 19.96 10.45
N GLN A 77 -3.47 18.91 9.63
CA GLN A 77 -4.31 18.90 8.43
C GLN A 77 -4.71 17.45 8.17
N GLN A 78 -5.84 17.02 8.74
CA GLN A 78 -6.43 15.74 8.39
C GLN A 78 -6.98 15.87 6.97
N HIS A 79 -6.31 15.23 6.01
CA HIS A 79 -6.88 15.10 4.67
C HIS A 79 -8.14 14.21 4.74
N ARG A 80 -9.01 14.34 3.74
CA ARG A 80 -10.23 13.54 3.62
C ARG A 80 -9.89 12.05 3.67
N GLU A 81 -10.42 11.36 4.67
CA GLU A 81 -10.30 9.91 4.83
C GLU A 81 -10.86 9.22 3.58
N ILE A 82 -10.14 8.22 3.08
CA ILE A 82 -10.58 7.40 1.96
C ILE A 82 -11.07 6.08 2.53
N VAL A 83 -12.24 5.63 2.10
CA VAL A 83 -12.73 4.28 2.43
C VAL A 83 -12.21 3.33 1.36
N VAL A 84 -11.42 2.34 1.76
CA VAL A 84 -10.92 1.27 0.89
C VAL A 84 -11.96 0.15 0.87
N PRO A 85 -12.52 -0.22 -0.30
CA PRO A 85 -13.49 -1.31 -0.37
C PRO A 85 -12.93 -2.65 0.11
N ALA A 86 -13.84 -3.53 0.55
CA ALA A 86 -13.53 -4.91 0.93
C ALA A 86 -12.78 -5.68 -0.18
N GLY A 87 -12.03 -6.70 0.24
CA GLY A 87 -11.27 -7.65 -0.57
C GLY A 87 -9.75 -7.50 -0.42
N ALA A 88 -9.02 -8.31 -1.19
CA ALA A 88 -7.56 -8.37 -1.15
C ALA A 88 -6.87 -7.23 -1.91
N TRP A 89 -5.84 -6.63 -1.31
CA TRP A 89 -5.05 -5.54 -1.86
C TRP A 89 -3.56 -5.77 -1.66
N LYS A 90 -2.76 -5.50 -2.72
CA LYS A 90 -1.31 -5.34 -2.61
C LYS A 90 -0.99 -3.90 -2.22
N VAL A 91 -0.14 -3.73 -1.21
CA VAL A 91 0.38 -2.43 -0.79
C VAL A 91 1.67 -2.14 -1.54
N ILE A 92 1.64 -1.10 -2.39
CA ILE A 92 2.82 -0.61 -3.10
C ILE A 92 3.19 0.74 -2.49
N ARG A 93 4.39 0.82 -1.91
CA ARG A 93 4.96 2.05 -1.36
C ARG A 93 5.82 2.71 -2.43
N LYS A 94 5.74 4.04 -2.58
CA LYS A 94 6.67 4.77 -3.44
C LYS A 94 8.09 4.56 -2.90
N THR A 95 8.97 4.04 -3.74
CA THR A 95 10.41 4.12 -3.51
C THR A 95 10.87 5.55 -3.82
N GLU A 96 11.78 6.10 -3.01
CA GLU A 96 12.48 7.32 -3.39
C GLU A 96 13.18 7.10 -4.74
N PHE A 97 13.10 8.09 -5.62
CA PHE A 97 13.80 8.03 -6.91
C PHE A 97 15.30 8.24 -6.66
N ASP A 98 16.09 7.16 -6.71
CA ASP A 98 17.54 7.25 -6.65
C ASP A 98 18.08 7.73 -8.01
N VAL A 99 18.49 9.00 -8.08
CA VAL A 99 19.14 9.60 -9.26
C VAL A 99 20.39 8.83 -9.71
N ARG A 100 21.08 8.09 -8.82
CA ARG A 100 22.24 7.26 -9.18
C ARG A 100 21.86 5.91 -9.81
N SER A 101 20.60 5.50 -9.71
CA SER A 101 20.13 4.23 -10.27
C SER A 101 19.89 4.29 -11.78
N SER A 102 19.78 5.49 -12.37
CA SER A 102 19.41 5.66 -13.78
C SER A 102 20.47 6.38 -14.63
N VAL A 103 21.64 5.78 -14.89
CA VAL A 103 22.33 5.89 -16.20
C VAL A 103 23.30 4.69 -16.35
N ALA A 104 22.90 3.64 -17.08
CA ALA A 104 23.87 2.92 -17.89
C ALA A 104 23.86 3.58 -19.27
N PRO A 105 24.94 4.23 -19.73
CA PRO A 105 24.95 4.79 -21.07
C PRO A 105 24.88 3.63 -22.06
N ARG A 106 23.75 3.51 -22.76
CA ARG A 106 23.63 2.61 -23.91
C ARG A 106 24.58 3.17 -24.97
N ARG A 107 25.76 2.57 -25.10
CA ARG A 107 26.63 2.81 -26.26
C ARG A 107 25.83 2.41 -27.49
N VAL A 108 25.35 3.40 -28.23
CA VAL A 108 24.93 3.21 -29.61
C VAL A 108 26.22 3.02 -30.39
N VAL A 109 26.52 1.76 -30.74
CA VAL A 109 27.49 1.47 -31.78
C VAL A 109 26.73 1.65 -33.09
N ALA A 110 27.09 2.66 -33.86
CA ALA A 110 26.67 2.78 -35.25
C ALA A 110 27.62 1.92 -36.09
N ASP A 111 27.05 1.03 -36.91
CA ASP A 111 27.73 0.35 -38.03
C ASP A 111 28.10 1.36 -39.14
#